data_AF-A0A1H2R4B6-F1
#
_entry.id   AF-A0A1H2R4B6-F1
#
_cell.length_a   1.000
_cell.length_b   1.000
_cell.length_c   1.000
_cell.angle_alpha   90.00
_cell.angle_beta   90.00
_cell.angle_gamma   90.00
#
_symmetry.space_group_name_H-M   'P 1'
#
loop_
_entity.id
_entity.type
_entity.pdbx_description
1 polymer ?
#
loop_
_entity_poly.entity_id
_entity_poly.type
_entity_poly.pdbx_seq_one_letter_code
_entity_poly.pdbx_strand_id
1 'polypeptide(L)'
;MRLVLVFLLAILLVNCDGPEPRRPVEVKSGSYYKESIERNKELLAVEEKLIQEIIQKDTANEYLSSPNGFWYYFETKNDTATYLPQTGDQVLFSYNLMTLDNDTIYTAEEIGTTSYVIDKQQLFPGIQNAIKLLKISEKASFLFPSPQAYGYQGDNNKIEPKTPLKSSVELHTIIIDNDSLN
;
A
#
# COMPACT_ATOMS: atom_id res chain seq x y z
N MET A 1 27.21 34.82 64.69
CA MET A 1 27.57 34.27 63.36
C MET A 1 27.01 32.87 63.11
N ARG A 2 27.05 31.92 64.05
CA ARG A 2 26.54 30.54 63.87
C ARG A 2 25.02 30.44 63.62
N LEU A 3 24.21 31.26 64.31
CA LEU A 3 22.74 31.30 64.14
C LEU A 3 22.28 31.93 62.81
N VAL A 4 23.02 32.91 62.29
CA VAL A 4 22.72 33.57 61.00
C VAL A 4 22.96 32.59 59.84
N LEU A 5 24.01 31.77 59.94
CA LEU A 5 24.36 30.76 58.94
C LEU A 5 23.32 29.62 58.89
N VAL A 6 22.74 29.25 60.03
CA VAL A 6 21.65 28.26 60.09
C VAL A 6 20.36 28.80 59.49
N PHE A 7 20.05 30.08 59.72
CA PHE A 7 18.88 30.72 59.13
C PHE A 7 18.99 30.89 57.61
N LEU A 8 20.19 31.18 57.11
CA LEU A 8 20.46 31.31 55.67
C LEU A 8 20.41 29.95 54.94
N LEU A 9 20.82 28.87 55.60
CA LEU A 9 20.73 27.50 55.08
C LEU A 9 19.27 27.00 55.04
N ALA A 10 18.43 27.43 55.99
CA ALA A 10 17.01 27.06 56.03
C ALA A 10 16.18 27.69 54.90
N ILE A 11 16.56 28.90 54.44
CA ILE A 11 15.86 29.60 53.35
C ILE A 11 16.11 28.94 51.98
N LEU A 12 17.23 28.24 51.80
CA LEU A 12 17.57 27.55 50.55
C LEU A 12 16.79 26.24 50.31
N LEU A 13 16.03 25.75 51.30
CA LEU A 13 15.29 24.48 51.21
C LEU A 13 13.81 24.64 50.82
N VAL A 14 13.32 25.86 50.58
CA VAL A 14 11.87 26.13 50.39
C VAL A 14 11.45 26.32 48.92
N ASN A 15 12.35 26.13 47.95
CA ASN A 15 12.03 26.29 46.52
C ASN A 15 12.01 24.94 45.79
N CYS A 16 10.95 24.15 46.02
CA CYS A 16 10.65 23.00 45.19
C CYS A 16 9.18 23.07 44.75
N ASP A 17 8.91 23.96 43.79
CA ASP A 17 7.66 23.94 43.04
C ASP A 17 7.93 23.21 41.72
N GLY A 18 7.46 21.97 41.64
CA GLY A 18 7.59 21.15 40.43
C GLY A 18 6.67 21.68 39.33
N PRO A 19 6.95 21.36 38.05
CA PRO A 19 6.03 21.75 36.97
C PRO A 19 4.65 21.14 37.25
N GLU A 20 3.63 21.99 37.35
CA GLU A 20 2.24 21.52 37.51
C GLU A 20 1.90 20.54 36.37
N PRO A 21 1.40 19.32 36.69
CA PRO A 21 0.94 18.39 35.67
C PRO A 21 -0.17 19.04 34.86
N ARG A 22 0.12 19.44 33.62
CA ARG A 22 -0.89 19.95 32.71
C ARG A 22 -1.93 18.87 32.46
N ARG A 23 -3.19 19.13 32.82
CA ARG A 23 -4.30 18.24 32.47
C ARG A 23 -4.41 18.13 30.95
N PRO A 24 -4.68 16.94 30.39
CA PRO A 24 -4.93 16.82 28.95
C PRO A 24 -6.12 17.71 28.59
N VAL A 25 -5.90 18.62 27.65
CA VAL A 25 -6.98 19.33 26.99
C VAL A 25 -7.70 18.26 26.17
N GLU A 26 -8.88 17.82 26.61
CA GLU A 26 -9.74 16.94 25.81
C GLU A 26 -10.18 17.70 24.56
N VAL A 27 -9.35 17.68 23.53
CA VAL A 27 -9.76 18.02 22.18
C VAL A 27 -10.68 16.90 21.71
N LYS A 28 -11.92 17.25 21.35
CA LYS A 28 -12.87 16.33 20.71
C LYS A 28 -12.32 15.92 19.34
N SER A 29 -11.40 14.95 19.33
CA SER A 29 -10.73 14.45 18.13
C SER A 29 -11.67 13.66 17.22
N GLY A 30 -12.85 13.27 17.71
CA GLY A 30 -13.82 12.46 16.98
C GLY A 30 -14.40 13.08 15.72
N SER A 31 -14.46 14.42 15.57
CA SER A 31 -14.92 15.06 14.33
C SER A 31 -13.87 14.97 13.22
N TYR A 32 -12.60 15.24 13.54
CA TYR A 32 -11.48 15.17 12.60
C TYR A 32 -11.29 13.79 11.98
N TYR A 33 -11.45 12.71 12.78
CA TYR A 33 -11.38 11.35 12.25
C TYR A 33 -12.53 11.04 11.28
N LYS A 34 -13.75 11.47 11.58
CA LYS A 34 -14.91 11.27 10.71
C LYS A 34 -14.74 12.01 9.37
N GLU A 35 -14.30 13.26 9.42
CA GLU A 35 -14.04 14.07 8.22
C GLU A 35 -12.93 13.48 7.35
N SER A 36 -11.87 12.93 7.97
CA SER A 36 -10.79 12.28 7.23
C SER A 36 -11.24 11.00 6.54
N ILE A 37 -12.04 10.18 7.24
CA ILE A 37 -12.63 8.96 6.66
C ILE A 37 -13.52 9.32 5.47
N GLU A 38 -14.35 10.36 5.60
CA GLU A 38 -15.26 10.76 4.53
C GLU A 38 -14.50 11.23 3.29
N ARG A 39 -13.49 12.09 3.45
CA ARG A 39 -12.63 12.52 2.33
C ARG A 39 -11.96 11.34 1.61
N ASN A 40 -11.55 10.31 2.35
CA ASN A 40 -10.92 9.13 1.75
C ASN A 40 -11.93 8.28 0.96
N LYS A 41 -13.18 8.18 1.45
CA LYS A 41 -14.26 7.51 0.71
C LYS A 41 -14.62 8.26 -0.56
N GLU A 42 -14.73 9.59 -0.47
CA GLU A 42 -15.00 10.44 -1.63
C GLU A 42 -13.89 10.31 -2.68
N LEU A 43 -12.63 10.35 -2.25
CA LEU A 43 -11.48 10.16 -3.15
C LEU A 43 -11.51 8.79 -3.81
N LEU A 44 -11.71 7.72 -3.04
CA LEU A 44 -11.80 6.37 -3.56
C LEU A 44 -12.93 6.27 -4.60
N ALA A 45 -14.12 6.81 -4.31
CA ALA A 45 -15.24 6.80 -5.24
C ALA A 45 -14.93 7.54 -6.56
N VAL A 46 -14.16 8.63 -6.50
CA VAL A 46 -13.69 9.36 -7.70
C VAL A 46 -12.71 8.51 -8.52
N GLU A 47 -11.72 7.88 -7.87
CA GLU A 47 -10.74 7.02 -8.53
C GLU A 47 -11.38 5.78 -9.15
N GLU A 48 -12.29 5.12 -8.43
CA GLU A 48 -13.04 3.97 -8.93
C GLU A 48 -13.89 4.36 -10.14
N LYS A 49 -14.56 5.52 -10.09
CA LYS A 49 -15.32 6.02 -11.24
C LYS A 49 -14.43 6.26 -12.46
N LEU A 50 -13.26 6.87 -12.28
CA LEU A 50 -12.30 7.08 -13.36
C LEU A 50 -11.87 5.74 -13.99
N ILE A 51 -11.57 4.74 -13.16
CA ILE A 51 -11.22 3.39 -13.64
C ILE A 51 -12.40 2.76 -14.39
N GLN A 52 -13.64 2.88 -13.89
CA GLN A 52 -14.82 2.38 -14.59
C GLN A 52 -15.00 3.06 -15.95
N GLU A 53 -14.75 4.36 -16.07
CA GLU A 53 -14.79 5.07 -17.35
C GLU A 53 -13.73 4.58 -18.32
N ILE A 54 -12.51 4.25 -17.84
CA ILE A 54 -11.45 3.65 -18.65
C ILE A 54 -11.91 2.27 -19.16
N ILE A 55 -12.41 1.42 -18.27
CA ILE A 55 -12.91 0.08 -18.59
C ILE A 55 -14.04 0.14 -19.63
N GLN A 56 -14.99 1.07 -19.48
CA GLN A 56 -16.11 1.22 -20.42
C GLN A 56 -15.67 1.71 -21.81
N LYS A 57 -14.59 2.50 -21.88
CA LYS A 57 -14.03 3.00 -23.14
C LYS A 57 -13.17 1.96 -23.85
N ASP A 58 -12.58 1.03 -23.11
CA ASP A 58 -11.76 -0.02 -23.66
C ASP A 58 -12.63 -1.16 -24.23
N THR A 59 -12.71 -1.22 -25.55
CA THR A 59 -13.45 -2.28 -26.26
C THR A 59 -12.60 -3.49 -26.60
N ALA A 60 -11.29 -3.46 -26.31
CA ALA A 60 -10.35 -4.50 -26.71
C ALA A 60 -10.18 -5.58 -25.64
N ASN A 61 -10.36 -5.23 -24.37
CA ASN A 61 -10.07 -6.12 -23.25
C ASN A 61 -11.32 -6.38 -22.39
N GLU A 62 -11.40 -7.59 -21.83
CA GLU A 62 -12.42 -7.95 -20.85
C GLU A 62 -11.86 -7.84 -19.43
N TYR A 63 -12.39 -6.89 -18.66
CA TYR A 63 -11.93 -6.62 -17.30
C TYR A 63 -12.70 -7.45 -16.27
N LEU A 64 -11.94 -8.00 -15.32
CA LEU A 64 -12.41 -8.69 -14.14
C LEU A 64 -12.26 -7.78 -12.91
N SER A 65 -13.21 -7.90 -11.97
CA SER A 65 -13.15 -7.21 -10.69
C SER A 65 -12.56 -8.13 -9.63
N SER A 66 -11.56 -7.65 -8.90
CA SER A 66 -11.00 -8.33 -7.74
C SER A 66 -11.79 -7.99 -6.47
N PRO A 67 -12.02 -8.95 -5.56
CA PRO A 67 -12.59 -8.66 -4.24
C PRO A 67 -11.71 -7.75 -3.39
N ASN A 68 -10.43 -7.58 -3.75
CA ASN A 68 -9.49 -6.69 -3.09
C ASN A 68 -9.54 -5.24 -3.64
N GLY A 69 -10.57 -4.86 -4.39
CA GLY A 69 -10.81 -3.46 -4.77
C GLY A 69 -9.92 -2.95 -5.91
N PHE A 70 -9.67 -3.79 -6.91
CA PHE A 70 -8.97 -3.42 -8.15
C PHE A 70 -9.54 -4.18 -9.35
N TRP A 71 -9.18 -3.75 -10.55
CA TRP A 71 -9.63 -4.38 -11.80
C TRP A 71 -8.44 -4.87 -12.61
N TYR A 72 -8.64 -5.88 -13.45
CA TYR A 72 -7.56 -6.43 -14.26
C TYR A 72 -8.08 -7.19 -15.47
N TYR A 73 -7.20 -7.37 -16.46
CA TYR A 73 -7.44 -8.28 -17.57
C TYR A 73 -6.14 -9.01 -17.90
N PHE A 74 -6.27 -10.23 -18.44
CA PHE A 74 -5.11 -11.00 -18.86
C PHE A 74 -4.65 -10.56 -20.25
N GLU A 75 -3.39 -10.17 -20.35
CA GLU A 75 -2.70 -9.94 -21.62
C GLU A 75 -2.29 -11.27 -22.24
N THR A 76 -1.77 -12.18 -21.42
CA THR A 76 -1.35 -13.53 -21.79
C THR A 76 -1.86 -14.52 -20.75
N LYS A 77 -2.59 -15.54 -21.20
CA LYS A 77 -3.09 -16.65 -20.36
C LYS A 77 -2.27 -17.92 -20.58
N ASN A 78 -2.19 -18.74 -19.54
CA ASN A 78 -1.61 -20.07 -19.60
C ASN A 78 -2.68 -21.11 -19.28
N ASP A 79 -3.23 -21.71 -20.32
CA ASP A 79 -4.30 -22.70 -20.21
C ASP A 79 -3.81 -24.08 -19.76
N THR A 80 -2.51 -24.32 -19.74
CA THR A 80 -1.91 -25.60 -19.32
C THR A 80 -1.61 -25.65 -17.83
N ALA A 81 -1.26 -24.50 -17.23
CA ALA A 81 -1.05 -24.40 -15.79
C ALA A 81 -2.38 -24.32 -15.04
N THR A 82 -2.42 -24.90 -13.83
CA THR A 82 -3.59 -24.85 -12.94
C THR A 82 -3.27 -24.28 -11.57
N TYR A 83 -1.99 -24.24 -11.19
CA TYR A 83 -1.56 -23.79 -9.88
C TYR A 83 -1.49 -22.26 -9.82
N LEU A 84 -2.00 -21.70 -8.72
CA LEU A 84 -1.90 -20.29 -8.37
C LEU A 84 -1.02 -20.14 -7.12
N PRO A 85 -0.16 -19.12 -7.03
CA PRO A 85 0.70 -18.91 -5.88
C PRO A 85 -0.07 -18.84 -4.56
N GLN A 86 0.42 -19.54 -3.56
CA GLN A 86 -0.12 -19.57 -2.20
C GLN A 86 0.87 -18.97 -1.20
N THR A 87 0.37 -18.64 -0.01
CA THR A 87 1.21 -18.18 1.11
C THR A 87 2.38 -19.13 1.34
N GLY A 88 3.60 -18.59 1.38
CA GLY A 88 4.82 -19.37 1.56
C GLY A 88 5.59 -19.66 0.26
N ASP A 89 4.91 -19.71 -0.89
CA ASP A 89 5.58 -19.91 -2.18
C ASP A 89 6.56 -18.79 -2.48
N GLN A 90 7.65 -19.15 -3.16
CA GLN A 90 8.58 -18.17 -3.71
C GLN A 90 8.29 -17.97 -5.20
N VAL A 91 8.08 -16.72 -5.59
CA VAL A 91 7.79 -16.34 -6.97
C VAL A 91 8.89 -15.45 -7.53
N LEU A 92 9.08 -15.55 -8.84
CA LEU A 92 9.89 -14.62 -9.62
C LEU A 92 8.97 -13.95 -10.64
N PHE A 93 8.87 -12.63 -10.60
CA PHE A 93 7.95 -11.88 -11.45
C PHE A 93 8.57 -10.53 -11.87
N SER A 94 8.02 -9.92 -12.90
CA SER A 94 8.35 -8.55 -13.31
C SER A 94 7.09 -7.72 -13.41
N TYR A 95 7.23 -6.43 -13.14
CA TYR A 95 6.12 -5.49 -13.27
C TYR A 95 6.63 -4.12 -13.66
N ASN A 96 5.76 -3.31 -14.24
CA ASN A 96 5.98 -1.88 -14.44
C ASN A 96 4.96 -1.07 -13.63
N LEU A 97 5.15 0.25 -13.55
CA LEU A 97 4.18 1.16 -12.94
C LEU A 97 3.93 2.32 -13.89
N MET A 98 2.66 2.58 -14.15
CA MET A 98 2.18 3.60 -15.08
C MET A 98 1.06 4.40 -14.44
N THR A 99 0.85 5.62 -14.94
CA THR A 99 -0.38 6.37 -14.69
C THR A 99 -1.56 5.66 -15.36
N LEU A 100 -2.79 6.02 -14.97
CA LEU A 100 -4.00 5.51 -15.64
C LEU A 100 -4.09 5.93 -17.12
N ASP A 101 -3.39 7.00 -17.51
CA ASP A 101 -3.29 7.49 -18.89
C ASP A 101 -2.20 6.77 -19.71
N ASN A 102 -1.53 5.77 -19.13
CA ASN A 102 -0.43 4.98 -19.71
C ASN A 102 0.92 5.69 -19.82
N ASP A 103 1.17 6.72 -19.00
CA ASP A 103 2.52 7.28 -18.87
C ASP A 103 3.35 6.41 -17.94
N THR A 104 4.52 5.97 -18.39
CA THR A 104 5.42 5.12 -17.61
C THR A 104 6.12 5.90 -16.51
N ILE A 105 5.96 5.45 -15.26
CA ILE A 105 6.63 5.98 -14.07
C ILE A 105 7.90 5.15 -13.77
N TYR A 106 7.74 3.83 -13.78
CA TYR A 106 8.82 2.86 -13.64
C TYR A 106 8.67 1.75 -14.67
N THR A 107 9.74 1.50 -15.41
CA THR A 107 9.84 0.38 -16.34
C THR A 107 10.15 -0.93 -15.59
N ALA A 108 9.80 -2.07 -16.20
CA ALA A 108 10.19 -3.37 -15.67
C ALA A 108 11.71 -3.58 -15.66
N GLU A 109 12.45 -2.88 -16.54
CA GLU A 109 13.92 -2.91 -16.56
C GLU A 109 14.52 -2.13 -15.38
N GLU A 110 13.99 -0.93 -15.08
CA GLU A 110 14.41 -0.14 -13.91
C GLU A 110 14.14 -0.87 -12.58
N ILE A 111 12.99 -1.53 -12.47
CA ILE A 111 12.63 -2.32 -11.28
C ILE A 111 13.44 -3.62 -11.23
N GLY A 112 13.66 -4.24 -12.39
CA GLY A 112 14.25 -5.56 -12.51
C GLY A 112 13.31 -6.69 -12.09
N THR A 113 13.77 -7.91 -12.27
CA THR A 113 13.01 -9.09 -11.86
C THR A 113 12.98 -9.20 -10.34
N THR A 114 11.78 -9.26 -9.77
CA THR A 114 11.56 -9.29 -8.32
C THR A 114 11.34 -10.72 -7.84
N SER A 115 12.16 -11.16 -6.89
CA SER A 115 11.93 -12.40 -6.12
C SER A 115 11.12 -12.06 -4.89
N TYR A 116 10.00 -12.76 -4.67
CA TYR A 116 9.08 -12.48 -3.57
C TYR A 116 8.58 -13.76 -2.92
N VAL A 117 8.44 -13.76 -1.60
CA VAL A 117 7.80 -14.85 -0.87
C VAL A 117 6.40 -14.43 -0.47
N ILE A 118 5.39 -15.15 -0.97
CA ILE A 118 3.99 -14.77 -0.85
C ILE A 118 3.60 -14.59 0.63
N ASP A 119 3.09 -13.40 0.95
CA ASP A 119 2.63 -12.96 2.28
C ASP A 119 3.70 -12.95 3.39
N LYS A 120 4.99 -13.08 3.04
CA LYS A 120 6.11 -12.98 4.00
C LYS A 120 6.97 -11.73 3.83
N GLN A 121 6.71 -10.94 2.79
CA GLN A 121 7.46 -9.72 2.48
C GLN A 121 6.52 -8.56 2.14
N GLN A 122 7.02 -7.34 2.29
CA GLN A 122 6.24 -6.13 2.06
C GLN A 122 6.36 -5.66 0.60
N LEU A 123 5.27 -5.79 -0.15
CA LEU A 123 5.01 -5.03 -1.37
C LEU A 123 3.79 -4.13 -1.14
N PHE A 124 3.42 -3.26 -2.08
CA PHE A 124 2.16 -2.55 -1.94
C PHE A 124 0.97 -3.51 -2.15
N PRO A 125 -0.21 -3.25 -1.53
CA PRO A 125 -1.30 -4.23 -1.43
C PRO A 125 -1.80 -4.78 -2.77
N GLY A 126 -1.85 -3.95 -3.81
CA GLY A 126 -2.28 -4.32 -5.15
C GLY A 126 -1.42 -5.44 -5.74
N ILE A 127 -0.08 -5.30 -5.73
CA ILE A 127 0.82 -6.33 -6.27
C ILE A 127 0.78 -7.60 -5.42
N GLN A 128 0.72 -7.49 -4.09
CA GLN A 128 0.61 -8.66 -3.21
C GLN A 128 -0.59 -9.54 -3.59
N ASN A 129 -1.72 -8.92 -3.91
CA ASN A 129 -2.93 -9.64 -4.29
C ASN A 129 -2.97 -10.01 -5.78
N ALA A 130 -2.40 -9.18 -6.66
CA ALA A 130 -2.37 -9.40 -8.10
C ALA A 130 -1.60 -10.66 -8.47
N ILE A 131 -0.43 -10.89 -7.85
CA ILE A 131 0.43 -12.04 -8.19
C ILE A 131 -0.29 -13.38 -7.92
N LYS A 132 -1.13 -13.46 -6.89
CA LYS A 132 -1.89 -14.67 -6.53
C LYS A 132 -2.99 -15.03 -7.56
N LEU A 133 -3.29 -14.12 -8.48
CA LEU A 133 -4.25 -14.33 -9.56
C LEU A 133 -3.60 -14.87 -10.84
N LEU A 134 -2.26 -14.88 -10.90
CA LEU A 134 -1.50 -15.29 -12.08
C LEU A 134 -0.99 -16.71 -11.93
N LYS A 135 -1.10 -17.48 -12.99
CA LYS A 135 -0.35 -18.73 -13.16
C LYS A 135 1.03 -18.44 -13.74
N ILE A 136 1.90 -19.45 -13.69
CA ILE A 136 3.21 -19.36 -14.33
C ILE A 136 3.06 -18.98 -15.81
N SER A 137 3.91 -18.06 -16.29
CA SER A 137 3.91 -17.50 -17.64
C SER A 137 2.64 -16.73 -18.03
N GLU A 138 1.81 -16.33 -17.06
CA GLU A 138 0.73 -15.38 -17.30
C GLU A 138 1.19 -13.94 -17.11
N LYS A 139 0.56 -13.07 -17.89
CA LYS A 139 0.72 -11.63 -17.79
C LYS A 139 -0.65 -10.98 -17.76
N ALA A 140 -0.85 -10.05 -16.83
CA ALA A 140 -2.08 -9.28 -16.74
C ALA A 140 -1.78 -7.81 -16.46
N SER A 141 -2.68 -6.97 -16.94
CA SER A 141 -2.72 -5.54 -16.65
C SER A 141 -3.72 -5.28 -15.53
N PHE A 142 -3.29 -4.56 -14.51
CA PHE A 142 -4.05 -4.23 -13.31
C PHE A 142 -4.26 -2.73 -13.20
N LEU A 143 -5.44 -2.32 -12.73
CA LEU A 143 -5.84 -0.95 -12.44
C LEU A 143 -6.13 -0.84 -10.94
N PHE A 144 -5.27 -0.11 -10.23
CA PHE A 144 -5.30 0.04 -8.78
C PHE A 144 -5.75 1.46 -8.40
N PRO A 145 -6.83 1.60 -7.61
CA PRO A 145 -7.06 2.81 -6.84
C PRO A 145 -5.88 3.10 -5.91
N SER A 146 -5.72 4.34 -5.47
CA SER A 146 -4.56 4.74 -4.67
C SER A 146 -4.40 3.94 -3.37
N PRO A 147 -5.47 3.51 -2.63
CA PRO A 147 -5.30 2.66 -1.45
C PRO A 147 -4.77 1.26 -1.74
N GLN A 148 -4.95 0.76 -2.97
CA GLN A 148 -4.35 -0.50 -3.43
C GLN A 148 -2.97 -0.29 -4.06
N ALA A 149 -2.53 0.96 -4.24
CA ALA A 149 -1.20 1.32 -4.71
C ALA A 149 -0.35 1.85 -3.53
N TYR A 150 0.28 3.02 -3.67
CA TYR A 150 1.13 3.64 -2.65
C TYR A 150 0.37 4.52 -1.64
N GLY A 151 -0.96 4.53 -1.70
CA GLY A 151 -1.85 5.13 -0.72
C GLY A 151 -1.59 6.62 -0.48
N TYR A 152 -1.79 7.05 0.76
CA TYR A 152 -1.70 8.46 1.14
C TYR A 152 -0.27 9.02 1.08
N GLN A 153 0.76 8.18 1.16
CA GLN A 153 2.14 8.64 1.27
C GLN A 153 2.82 8.77 -0.10
N GLY A 154 2.40 7.98 -1.09
CA GLY A 154 3.21 7.81 -2.30
C GLY A 154 4.43 6.93 -2.03
N ASP A 155 5.39 6.93 -2.96
CA ASP A 155 6.62 6.14 -2.85
C ASP A 155 7.82 6.94 -2.31
N ASN A 156 7.61 8.22 -1.97
CA ASN A 156 8.66 9.20 -1.62
C ASN A 156 9.67 9.47 -2.76
N ASN A 157 9.28 9.20 -4.01
CA ASN A 157 10.10 9.42 -5.19
C ASN A 157 9.25 9.88 -6.39
N LYS A 158 8.86 8.98 -7.31
CA LYS A 158 8.16 9.35 -8.55
C LYS A 158 6.62 9.25 -8.43
N ILE A 159 6.11 8.62 -7.38
CA ILE A 159 4.67 8.38 -7.18
C ILE A 159 4.19 9.29 -6.06
N GLU A 160 3.38 10.26 -6.45
CA GLU A 160 2.79 11.21 -5.53
C GLU A 160 1.76 10.55 -4.60
N PRO A 161 1.51 11.14 -3.42
CA PRO A 161 0.37 10.82 -2.56
C PRO A 161 -0.94 10.65 -3.33
N LYS A 162 -1.71 9.61 -2.98
CA LYS A 162 -3.08 9.37 -3.48
C LYS A 162 -3.13 9.21 -5.01
N THR A 163 -2.11 8.58 -5.58
CA THR A 163 -2.05 8.34 -7.02
C THR A 163 -2.57 6.93 -7.35
N PRO A 164 -3.66 6.80 -8.12
CA PRO A 164 -4.05 5.51 -8.69
C PRO A 164 -3.07 5.11 -9.81
N LEU A 165 -2.86 3.81 -9.99
CA LEU A 165 -1.82 3.28 -10.89
C LEU A 165 -2.35 2.17 -11.79
N LYS A 166 -1.69 2.03 -12.93
CA LYS A 166 -1.77 0.84 -13.78
C LYS A 166 -0.46 0.06 -13.70
N SER A 167 -0.52 -1.26 -13.76
CA SER A 167 0.66 -2.13 -13.79
C SER A 167 0.43 -3.36 -14.64
N SER A 168 1.35 -3.65 -15.55
CA SER A 168 1.46 -4.95 -16.20
C SER A 168 2.37 -5.82 -15.35
N VAL A 169 1.88 -6.98 -14.91
CA VAL A 169 2.60 -7.94 -14.07
C VAL A 169 2.70 -9.26 -14.82
N GLU A 170 3.90 -9.83 -14.87
CA GLU A 170 4.19 -11.12 -15.49
C GLU A 170 4.86 -12.05 -14.50
N LEU A 171 4.31 -13.25 -14.34
CA LEU A 171 4.81 -14.26 -13.41
C LEU A 171 5.71 -15.26 -14.15
N HIS A 172 7.00 -15.28 -13.82
CA HIS A 172 8.00 -16.10 -14.53
C HIS A 172 8.15 -17.49 -13.92
N THR A 173 8.19 -17.56 -12.58
CA THR A 173 8.49 -18.80 -11.85
C THR A 173 7.68 -18.87 -10.57
N ILE A 174 7.27 -20.09 -10.21
CA ILE A 174 6.73 -20.43 -8.90
C ILE A 174 7.56 -21.59 -8.34
N ILE A 175 8.16 -21.39 -7.17
CA ILE A 175 8.78 -22.43 -6.36
C ILE A 175 7.81 -22.70 -5.23
N ILE A 176 7.15 -23.86 -5.30
CA ILE A 176 6.09 -24.24 -4.38
C ILE A 176 6.71 -24.61 -3.03
N ASP A 177 6.19 -24.03 -1.95
CA ASP A 177 6.55 -24.44 -0.61
C ASP A 177 5.88 -25.79 -0.27
N ASN A 178 6.61 -26.67 0.41
CA ASN A 178 6.10 -28.03 0.69
C ASN A 178 4.81 -28.00 1.54
N ASP A 179 4.61 -26.96 2.34
CA ASP A 179 3.40 -26.81 3.15
C ASP A 179 2.19 -26.37 2.32
N SER A 180 2.38 -25.85 1.10
CA SER A 180 1.32 -25.39 0.18
C SER A 180 0.66 -26.52 -0.64
N LEU A 181 1.20 -27.75 -0.54
CA LEU A 181 0.68 -28.94 -1.24
C LEU A 181 -0.24 -29.82 -0.38
N ASN A 182 -0.38 -29.50 0.91
CA ASN A 182 -1.18 -30.25 1.89
C ASN A 182 -2.46 -29.51 2.28
#